data_AF-A0A368GYP7-F1
#
_entry.id   AF-A0A368GYP7-F1
#
_cell.length_a   1.000
_cell.length_b   1.000
_cell.length_c   1.000
_cell.angle_alpha   90.00
_cell.angle_beta   90.00
_cell.angle_gamma   90.00
#
_symmetry.space_group_name_H-M   'P 1'
#
loop_
_entity.id
_entity.type
_entity.pdbx_description
1 polymer ?
#
loop_
_entity_poly.entity_id
_entity_poly.type
_entity_poly.pdbx_seq_one_letter_code
_entity_poly.pdbx_strand_id
1 'polypeptide(L)'
;MLLQSYDCSLEGLAMTIVSDCPSKPTLTFVPATKSVNYAVKRAVNAEPADDNEYATILGEAVEEWLDYQYEAVLDKNVTYEDEAMVPYANIIYNNTISVGCSTLYCANKKRTATACIYSAKPKLGEPLYTHAKTGTKCDPAKKHCAKAIKGAKCQDSSDQNTEGLCFTDLKEVPPVKP
;
A
#
# COMPACT_ATOMS: atom_id res chain seq x y z
N MET A 1 -13.79 2.61 -1.44
CA MET A 1 -12.40 2.19 -1.19
C MET A 1 -12.15 2.24 0.31
N LEU A 2 -11.33 1.34 0.85
CA LEU A 2 -11.03 1.28 2.28
C LEU A 2 -9.77 2.09 2.60
N LEU A 3 -9.78 2.72 3.77
CA LEU A 3 -8.59 3.36 4.34
C LEU A 3 -7.65 2.26 4.85
N GLN A 4 -6.36 2.37 4.50
CA GLN A 4 -5.34 1.44 4.95
C GLN A 4 -4.89 1.81 6.37
N SER A 5 -4.95 0.85 7.29
CA SER A 5 -4.42 1.01 8.64
C SER A 5 -2.99 0.50 8.75
N TYR A 6 -2.19 1.08 9.64
CA TYR A 6 -0.83 0.60 9.85
C TYR A 6 -0.82 -0.74 10.60
N ASP A 7 0.04 -1.69 10.20
CA ASP A 7 0.20 -3.00 10.82
C ASP A 7 1.69 -3.29 11.13
N CYS A 8 2.01 -3.34 12.41
CA CYS A 8 3.37 -3.61 12.90
C CYS A 8 3.89 -5.01 12.52
N SER A 9 3.01 -5.98 12.26
CA SER A 9 3.42 -7.31 11.78
C SER A 9 3.90 -7.23 10.33
N LEU A 10 3.26 -6.40 9.51
CA LEU A 10 3.69 -6.14 8.14
C LEU A 10 4.98 -5.31 8.11
N GLU A 11 5.15 -4.36 9.03
CA GLU A 11 6.41 -3.65 9.24
C GLU A 11 7.55 -4.62 9.61
N GLY A 12 7.31 -5.54 10.55
CA GLY A 12 8.31 -6.55 10.93
C GLY A 12 8.74 -7.43 9.76
N LEU A 13 7.80 -7.78 8.86
CA LEU A 13 8.14 -8.45 7.61
C LEU A 13 8.94 -7.53 6.67
N ALA A 14 8.57 -6.24 6.55
CA ALA A 14 9.28 -5.27 5.73
C ALA A 14 10.74 -5.07 6.19
N MET A 15 10.99 -5.12 7.51
CA MET A 15 12.35 -5.09 8.08
C MET A 15 13.22 -6.24 7.56
N THR A 16 12.64 -7.42 7.35
CA THR A 16 13.39 -8.58 6.80
C THR A 16 13.81 -8.36 5.35
N ILE A 17 13.04 -7.57 4.58
CA ILE A 17 13.28 -7.28 3.16
C ILE A 17 14.40 -6.26 3.00
N VAL A 18 14.38 -5.20 3.81
CA VAL A 18 15.36 -4.10 3.73
C VAL A 18 16.70 -4.43 4.39
N SER A 19 16.80 -5.56 5.11
CA SER A 19 18.02 -5.99 5.79
C SER A 19 19.21 -6.06 4.82
N ASP A 20 20.31 -5.37 5.16
CA ASP A 20 21.50 -5.20 4.29
C ASP A 20 21.20 -4.52 2.93
N CYS A 21 20.05 -3.85 2.80
CA CYS A 21 19.63 -3.06 1.65
C CYS A 21 19.94 -3.77 0.32
N PRO A 22 19.37 -4.95 0.01
CA PRO A 22 19.71 -5.70 -1.19
C PRO A 22 19.31 -4.94 -2.46
N SER A 23 20.02 -5.15 -3.57
CA SER A 23 19.59 -4.56 -4.87
C SER A 23 18.32 -5.22 -5.38
N LYS A 24 18.12 -6.50 -5.04
CA LYS A 24 16.95 -7.32 -5.34
C LYS A 24 16.64 -8.11 -4.07
N PRO A 25 15.59 -7.79 -3.32
CA PRO A 25 15.29 -8.49 -2.08
C PRO A 25 14.77 -9.89 -2.36
N THR A 26 14.98 -10.80 -1.40
CA THR A 26 14.25 -12.07 -1.36
C THR A 26 12.92 -11.87 -0.67
N LEU A 27 11.87 -12.53 -1.18
CA LEU A 27 10.52 -12.44 -0.63
C LEU A 27 10.08 -13.75 0.04
N THR A 28 11.02 -14.64 0.39
CA THR A 28 10.72 -15.98 0.96
C THR A 28 9.84 -15.92 2.21
N PHE A 29 9.97 -14.88 3.03
CA PHE A 29 9.22 -14.73 4.27
C PHE A 29 7.91 -13.95 4.12
N VAL A 30 7.63 -13.43 2.92
CA VAL A 30 6.39 -12.71 2.62
C VAL A 30 5.35 -13.71 2.14
N PRO A 31 4.19 -13.83 2.83
CA PRO A 31 3.10 -14.68 2.35
C PRO A 31 2.68 -14.33 0.93
N ALA A 32 2.42 -15.34 0.09
CA ALA A 32 2.06 -15.15 -1.32
C ALA A 32 0.76 -14.34 -1.54
N THR A 33 -0.08 -14.24 -0.51
CA THR A 33 -1.31 -13.43 -0.50
C THR A 33 -1.06 -11.94 -0.27
N LYS A 34 0.17 -11.55 0.10
CA LYS A 34 0.59 -10.17 0.34
C LYS A 34 1.40 -9.65 -0.83
N SER A 35 1.40 -8.35 -1.01
CA SER A 35 2.20 -7.67 -2.03
C SER A 35 3.26 -6.78 -1.39
N VAL A 36 4.28 -6.45 -2.17
CA VAL A 36 5.47 -5.72 -1.71
C VAL A 36 5.81 -4.65 -2.73
N ASN A 37 6.00 -3.43 -2.24
CA ASN A 37 6.75 -2.42 -2.96
C ASN A 37 8.13 -2.26 -2.35
N TYR A 38 9.14 -2.07 -3.18
CA TYR A 38 10.53 -1.95 -2.76
C TYR A 38 11.26 -0.89 -3.57
N ALA A 39 11.97 0.01 -2.90
CA ALA A 39 12.76 1.07 -3.51
C ALA A 39 14.17 1.11 -2.90
N VAL A 40 15.13 1.57 -3.68
CA VAL A 40 16.53 1.72 -3.26
C VAL A 40 17.05 3.09 -3.67
N LYS A 41 17.35 3.95 -2.70
CA LYS A 41 18.03 5.22 -2.95
C LYS A 41 19.53 5.02 -2.82
N ARG A 42 20.25 5.13 -3.94
CA ARG A 42 21.71 4.96 -4.00
C ARG A 42 22.44 6.26 -3.69
N ALA A 43 23.75 6.16 -3.47
CA ALA A 43 24.64 7.30 -3.22
C ALA A 43 24.27 8.13 -1.99
N VAL A 44 23.67 7.48 -0.99
CA VAL A 44 23.41 8.06 0.33
C VAL A 44 24.68 7.90 1.15
N ASN A 45 25.46 8.98 1.27
CA ASN A 45 26.80 8.95 1.88
C ASN A 45 26.81 9.17 3.41
N ALA A 46 25.70 9.66 3.95
CA ALA A 46 25.52 9.90 5.37
C ALA A 46 24.30 9.13 5.86
N GLU A 47 24.37 8.64 7.09
CA GLU A 47 23.21 8.09 7.77
C GLU A 47 22.16 9.21 7.95
N PRO A 48 20.87 8.92 7.70
CA PRO A 48 19.81 9.87 8.00
C PRO A 48 19.88 10.30 9.47
N ALA A 49 19.81 11.61 9.71
CA ALA A 49 20.09 12.19 11.02
C ALA A 49 19.01 11.89 12.07
N ASP A 50 17.77 11.72 11.63
CA ASP A 50 16.62 11.49 12.49
C ASP A 50 15.46 10.79 11.74
N ASP A 51 14.38 10.51 12.49
CA ASP A 51 13.17 9.86 11.97
C ASP A 51 12.47 10.67 10.86
N ASN A 52 12.62 12.00 10.83
CA ASN A 52 12.00 12.82 9.77
C ASN A 52 12.72 12.63 8.44
N GLU A 53 14.04 12.45 8.45
CA GLU A 53 14.79 12.11 7.23
C GLU A 53 14.41 10.71 6.73
N TYR A 54 14.22 9.74 7.62
CA TYR A 54 13.67 8.42 7.25
C TYR A 54 12.26 8.52 6.68
N ALA A 55 11.39 9.34 7.27
CA ALA A 55 10.05 9.60 6.76
C ALA A 55 10.08 10.27 5.38
N THR A 56 11.03 11.16 5.13
CA THR A 56 11.24 11.79 3.81
C THR A 56 11.62 10.73 2.77
N ILE A 57 12.55 9.84 3.08
CA ILE A 57 12.95 8.74 2.17
C ILE A 57 11.78 7.79 1.88
N LEU A 58 10.97 7.48 2.91
CA LEU A 58 9.75 6.69 2.72
C LEU A 58 8.76 7.43 1.81
N GLY A 59 8.57 8.74 2.00
CA GLY A 59 7.71 9.58 1.17
C GLY A 59 8.13 9.58 -0.29
N GLU A 60 9.42 9.80 -0.57
CA GLU A 60 9.98 9.74 -1.93
C GLU A 60 9.73 8.37 -2.60
N ALA A 61 9.91 7.27 -1.87
CA ALA A 61 9.64 5.93 -2.38
C ALA A 61 8.15 5.73 -2.71
N VAL A 62 7.26 6.23 -1.86
CA VAL A 62 5.81 6.17 -2.10
C VAL A 62 5.42 7.04 -3.30
N GLU A 63 5.99 8.24 -3.45
CA GLU A 63 5.80 9.11 -4.61
C GLU A 63 6.24 8.42 -5.91
N GLU A 64 7.42 7.79 -5.93
CA GLU A 64 7.89 7.00 -7.08
C GLU A 64 6.89 5.89 -7.46
N TRP A 65 6.33 5.19 -6.47
CA TRP A 65 5.33 4.15 -6.72
C TRP A 65 4.00 4.71 -7.21
N LEU A 66 3.62 5.92 -6.77
CA LEU A 66 2.41 6.61 -7.21
C LEU A 66 2.55 7.15 -8.62
N ASP A 67 3.74 7.53 -9.07
CA ASP A 67 3.97 8.08 -10.42
C ASP A 67 3.61 7.11 -11.55
N TYR A 68 3.59 5.80 -11.28
CA TYR A 68 3.05 4.81 -12.21
C TYR A 68 1.57 5.05 -12.58
N GLN A 69 0.84 5.91 -11.85
CA GLN A 69 -0.49 6.37 -12.26
C GLN A 69 -0.50 7.07 -13.63
N TYR A 70 0.62 7.68 -14.04
CA TYR A 70 0.76 8.35 -15.33
C TYR A 70 1.07 7.38 -16.47
N GLU A 71 1.58 6.20 -16.14
CA GLU A 71 1.89 5.13 -17.09
C GLU A 71 0.75 4.10 -17.18
N ALA A 72 -0.04 3.96 -16.11
CA ALA A 72 -1.15 3.03 -16.02
C ALA A 72 -2.32 3.45 -16.92
N VAL A 73 -2.60 2.64 -17.94
CA VAL A 73 -3.84 2.74 -18.71
C VAL A 73 -4.90 1.87 -18.03
N LEU A 74 -5.67 2.46 -17.12
CA LEU A 74 -6.79 1.78 -16.47
C LEU A 74 -8.03 1.81 -17.38
N ASP A 75 -8.57 0.65 -17.70
CA ASP A 75 -9.84 0.54 -18.42
C ASP A 75 -11.02 0.99 -17.54
N LYS A 76 -12.23 1.04 -18.11
CA LYS A 76 -13.44 1.40 -17.36
C LYS A 76 -13.72 0.48 -16.16
N ASN A 77 -13.19 -0.74 -16.17
CA ASN A 77 -13.34 -1.71 -15.09
C ASN A 77 -12.18 -1.65 -14.09
N VAL A 78 -11.17 -0.80 -14.33
CA VAL A 78 -9.96 -0.67 -13.51
C VAL A 78 -9.21 -2.00 -13.44
N THR A 79 -9.10 -2.68 -14.57
CA THR A 79 -8.46 -3.98 -14.69
C THR A 79 -6.95 -3.84 -14.58
N TYR A 80 -6.33 -4.69 -13.76
CA TYR A 80 -4.89 -4.74 -13.61
C TYR A 80 -4.27 -5.59 -14.75
N GLU A 81 -3.85 -4.96 -15.84
CA GLU A 81 -3.35 -5.66 -17.03
C GLU A 81 -1.84 -5.56 -17.25
N ASP A 82 -1.16 -4.62 -16.58
CA ASP A 82 0.25 -4.32 -16.80
C ASP A 82 1.08 -4.58 -15.53
N GLU A 83 2.08 -5.44 -15.61
CA GLU A 83 2.99 -5.68 -14.49
C GLU A 83 3.93 -4.50 -14.21
N ALA A 84 4.08 -3.54 -15.13
CA ALA A 84 4.85 -2.33 -14.87
C ALA A 84 4.22 -1.48 -13.76
N MET A 85 2.88 -1.46 -13.68
CA MET A 85 2.15 -0.69 -12.66
C MET A 85 1.98 -1.42 -11.32
N VAL A 86 2.70 -2.54 -11.07
CA VAL A 86 2.67 -3.28 -9.78
C VAL A 86 2.71 -2.33 -8.57
N PRO A 87 3.63 -1.34 -8.50
CA PRO A 87 3.76 -0.52 -7.31
C PRO A 87 2.50 0.30 -7.02
N TYR A 88 1.93 0.90 -8.06
CA TYR A 88 0.69 1.65 -7.96
C TYR A 88 -0.51 0.74 -7.69
N ALA A 89 -0.60 -0.40 -8.38
CA ALA A 89 -1.65 -1.40 -8.21
C ALA A 89 -1.75 -1.88 -6.75
N ASN A 90 -0.62 -2.14 -6.09
CA ASN A 90 -0.59 -2.56 -4.68
C ASN A 90 -1.17 -1.49 -3.74
N ILE A 91 -0.92 -0.21 -4.03
CA ILE A 91 -1.41 0.94 -3.26
C ILE A 91 -2.92 1.11 -3.41
N ILE A 92 -3.46 1.04 -4.64
CA ILE A 92 -4.88 1.34 -4.90
C ILE A 92 -5.81 0.13 -4.80
N TYR A 93 -5.28 -1.07 -4.52
CA TYR A 93 -6.07 -2.28 -4.47
C TYR A 93 -7.08 -2.26 -3.32
N ASN A 94 -8.36 -2.46 -3.62
CA ASN A 94 -9.46 -2.32 -2.66
C ASN A 94 -9.41 -3.33 -1.49
N ASN A 95 -8.76 -4.47 -1.69
CA ASN A 95 -8.61 -5.50 -0.66
C ASN A 95 -7.37 -5.28 0.22
N THR A 96 -6.53 -4.31 -0.11
CA THR A 96 -5.47 -3.84 0.77
C THR A 96 -6.07 -2.92 1.82
N ILE A 97 -6.17 -3.38 3.07
CA ILE A 97 -6.75 -2.61 4.19
C ILE A 97 -5.75 -2.33 5.31
N SER A 98 -4.55 -2.89 5.18
CA SER A 98 -3.42 -2.59 6.03
C SER A 98 -2.11 -2.64 5.29
N VAL A 99 -1.16 -1.85 5.78
CA VAL A 99 0.20 -1.70 5.26
C VAL A 99 1.19 -1.63 6.44
N GLY A 100 2.40 -2.11 6.23
CA GLY A 100 3.52 -1.86 7.13
C GLY A 100 4.79 -1.66 6.33
N CYS A 101 5.57 -0.64 6.69
CA CYS A 101 6.72 -0.21 5.92
C CYS A 101 7.98 -0.18 6.78
N SER A 102 9.14 -0.35 6.15
CA SER A 102 10.42 -0.18 6.81
C SER A 102 11.40 0.49 5.86
N THR A 103 12.19 1.42 6.39
CA THR A 103 13.31 2.05 5.68
C THR A 103 14.58 1.81 6.48
N LEU A 104 15.65 1.35 5.83
CA LEU A 104 16.95 1.11 6.46
C LEU A 104 18.06 1.80 5.67
N TYR A 105 18.99 2.44 6.39
CA TYR A 105 20.26 2.89 5.84
C TYR A 105 21.34 1.81 5.99
N CYS A 106 22.09 1.57 4.91
CA CYS A 106 23.19 0.62 4.91
C CYS A 106 24.51 1.31 4.53
N ALA A 107 25.29 1.67 5.55
CA ALA A 107 26.56 2.39 5.41
C ALA A 107 27.56 1.67 4.49
N ASN A 108 27.65 0.34 4.62
CA ASN A 108 28.50 -0.52 3.79
C ASN A 108 28.21 -0.39 2.28
N LYS A 109 26.99 -0.01 1.91
CA LYS A 109 26.51 0.08 0.53
C LYS A 109 26.17 1.50 0.09
N LYS A 110 26.31 2.48 0.99
CA LYS A 110 26.01 3.90 0.76
C LYS A 110 24.64 4.10 0.10
N ARG A 111 23.61 3.48 0.68
CA ARG A 111 22.25 3.48 0.16
C ARG A 111 21.23 3.26 1.27
N THR A 112 20.00 3.66 1.00
CA THR A 112 18.84 3.27 1.79
C THR A 112 17.97 2.29 0.98
N ALA A 113 17.24 1.46 1.68
CA ALA A 113 16.23 0.58 1.12
C ALA A 113 14.92 0.80 1.86
N THR A 114 13.82 0.90 1.11
CA THR A 114 12.47 1.05 1.63
C THR A 114 11.62 -0.09 1.11
N ALA A 115 10.89 -0.75 2.01
CA ALA A 115 9.91 -1.76 1.66
C ALA A 115 8.57 -1.42 2.31
N CYS A 116 7.47 -1.57 1.57
CA CYS A 116 6.12 -1.58 2.13
C CYS A 116 5.45 -2.89 1.76
N ILE A 117 4.86 -3.54 2.76
CA ILE A 117 4.09 -4.77 2.59
C ILE A 117 2.63 -4.45 2.79
N TYR A 118 1.81 -4.90 1.85
CA TYR A 118 0.38 -4.70 1.84
C TYR A 118 -0.33 -6.01 2.19
N SER A 119 -1.42 -5.91 2.94
CA SER A 119 -2.23 -7.05 3.40
C SER A 119 -2.78 -7.95 2.30
N ALA A 120 -2.89 -7.44 1.07
CA ALA A 120 -3.41 -8.17 -0.06
C ALA A 120 -2.54 -7.99 -1.30
N LYS A 121 -2.70 -8.91 -2.26
CA LYS A 121 -2.02 -8.90 -3.55
C LYS A 121 -3.05 -8.80 -4.68
N PRO A 122 -2.99 -7.76 -5.54
CA PRO A 122 -3.82 -7.70 -6.74
C PRO A 122 -3.42 -8.84 -7.70
N LYS A 123 -4.38 -9.29 -8.50
CA LYS A 123 -4.17 -10.36 -9.48
C LYS A 123 -4.29 -9.80 -10.88
N LEU A 124 -3.37 -10.20 -11.75
CA LEU A 124 -3.38 -9.80 -13.15
C LEU A 124 -4.70 -10.24 -13.81
N GLY A 125 -5.32 -9.35 -14.57
CA GLY A 125 -6.62 -9.55 -15.21
C GLY A 125 -7.83 -9.38 -14.29
N GLU A 126 -7.64 -9.07 -13.00
CA GLU A 126 -8.74 -8.75 -12.07
C GLU A 126 -8.83 -7.23 -11.82
N PRO A 127 -10.02 -6.70 -11.48
CA PRO A 127 -10.18 -5.28 -11.17
C PRO A 127 -9.49 -4.90 -9.85
N LEU A 128 -8.81 -3.76 -9.83
CA LEU A 128 -8.15 -3.22 -8.63
C LEU A 128 -9.13 -2.67 -7.61
N TYR A 129 -10.22 -2.06 -8.07
CA TYR A 129 -11.31 -1.64 -7.22
C TYR A 129 -12.61 -1.57 -8.01
N THR A 130 -13.74 -1.69 -7.31
CA THR A 130 -15.05 -1.45 -7.93
C THR A 130 -15.26 0.06 -8.07
N HIS A 131 -15.33 0.55 -9.30
CA HIS A 131 -15.67 1.95 -9.55
C HIS A 131 -17.10 2.24 -9.09
N ALA A 132 -17.29 3.40 -8.45
CA ALA A 132 -18.61 3.91 -8.10
C ALA A 132 -19.09 4.89 -9.19
N LYS A 133 -20.39 5.19 -9.20
CA LYS A 133 -20.91 6.30 -10.00
C LYS A 133 -20.24 7.60 -9.55
N THR A 134 -19.85 8.46 -10.48
CA THR A 134 -19.27 9.78 -10.22
C THR A 134 -20.10 10.55 -9.19
N GLY A 135 -19.43 11.14 -8.18
CA GLY A 135 -20.08 11.87 -7.09
C GLY A 135 -20.60 11.00 -5.92
N THR A 136 -20.42 9.68 -5.98
CA THR A 136 -20.78 8.80 -4.85
C THR A 136 -19.66 8.76 -3.81
N LYS A 137 -19.88 9.38 -2.65
CA LYS A 137 -19.02 9.24 -1.45
C LYS A 137 -19.55 8.13 -0.53
N CYS A 138 -18.76 7.66 0.46
CA CYS A 138 -19.32 6.75 1.47
C CYS A 138 -20.43 7.51 2.25
N ASP A 139 -21.60 6.90 2.34
CA ASP A 139 -22.80 7.47 2.96
C ASP A 139 -23.13 6.62 4.20
N PRO A 140 -23.01 7.18 5.43
CA PRO A 140 -23.23 6.44 6.66
C PRO A 140 -24.66 5.90 6.76
N ALA A 141 -25.65 6.67 6.28
CA ALA A 141 -27.05 6.30 6.33
C ALA A 141 -27.37 5.11 5.40
N LYS A 142 -26.65 4.99 4.28
CA LYS A 142 -26.81 3.88 3.33
C LYS A 142 -25.96 2.66 3.65
N LYS A 143 -25.17 2.71 4.73
CA LYS A 143 -24.29 1.60 5.18
C LYS A 143 -23.39 1.06 4.06
N HIS A 144 -22.94 1.92 3.15
CA HIS A 144 -22.11 1.52 1.99
C HIS A 144 -20.86 0.75 2.44
N CYS A 145 -20.13 1.32 3.40
CA CYS A 145 -18.92 0.76 3.98
C CYS A 145 -19.21 -0.62 4.64
N ALA A 146 -20.28 -0.73 5.44
CA ALA A 146 -20.64 -1.97 6.14
C ALA A 146 -21.10 -3.12 5.22
N LYS A 147 -21.54 -2.80 3.99
CA LYS A 147 -21.84 -3.80 2.95
C LYS A 147 -20.58 -4.38 2.30
N ALA A 148 -19.52 -3.57 2.20
CA ALA A 148 -18.24 -4.03 1.66
C ALA A 148 -17.46 -4.86 2.71
N ILE A 149 -17.38 -4.35 3.94
CA ILE A 149 -16.77 -5.07 5.07
C ILE A 149 -17.67 -4.94 6.28
N LYS A 150 -18.06 -6.07 6.87
CA LYS A 150 -18.91 -6.09 8.06
C LYS A 150 -18.25 -5.29 9.19
N GLY A 151 -18.96 -4.29 9.70
CA GLY A 151 -18.48 -3.41 10.77
C GLY A 151 -17.70 -2.19 10.30
N ALA A 152 -17.40 -2.07 9.00
CA ALA A 152 -16.75 -0.89 8.46
C ALA A 152 -17.69 0.33 8.47
N LYS A 153 -17.11 1.50 8.74
CA LYS A 153 -17.80 2.79 8.86
C LYS A 153 -17.28 3.75 7.81
N CYS A 154 -18.05 4.79 7.50
CA CYS A 154 -17.51 5.91 6.73
C CYS A 154 -16.50 6.63 7.60
N GLN A 155 -15.34 6.96 7.03
CA GLN A 155 -14.46 7.93 7.66
C GLN A 155 -15.23 9.25 7.80
N ASP A 156 -15.18 9.83 8.99
CA ASP A 156 -15.81 11.12 9.23
C ASP A 156 -15.07 12.24 8.48
N SER A 157 -15.74 13.36 8.27
CA SER A 157 -15.17 14.52 7.58
C SER A 157 -14.13 15.28 8.42
N SER A 158 -13.51 14.62 9.41
CA SER A 158 -12.49 15.23 10.28
C SER A 158 -11.17 15.48 9.54
N ASP A 159 -10.89 14.66 8.53
CA ASP A 159 -9.74 14.79 7.64
C ASP A 159 -10.20 14.81 6.17
N GLN A 160 -9.94 15.94 5.49
CA GLN A 160 -10.32 16.15 4.09
C GLN A 160 -9.62 15.17 3.15
N ASN A 161 -8.44 14.65 3.52
CA ASN A 161 -7.67 13.73 2.69
C ASN A 161 -8.24 12.31 2.72
N THR A 162 -8.99 11.97 3.76
CA THR A 162 -9.58 10.63 3.95
C THR A 162 -11.12 10.64 3.86
N GLU A 163 -11.72 11.80 3.57
CA GLU A 163 -13.16 11.97 3.42
C GLU A 163 -13.72 11.02 2.34
N GLY A 164 -14.73 10.23 2.71
CA GLY A 164 -15.41 9.31 1.79
C GLY A 164 -14.79 7.92 1.66
N LEU A 165 -13.68 7.65 2.35
CA LEU A 165 -13.12 6.31 2.51
C LEU A 165 -13.89 5.48 3.55
N CYS A 166 -13.74 4.16 3.49
CA CYS A 166 -14.28 3.22 4.46
C CYS A 166 -13.23 2.87 5.53
N PHE A 167 -13.53 3.01 6.81
CA PHE A 167 -12.68 2.62 7.92
C PHE A 167 -13.10 1.28 8.53
N THR A 168 -12.14 0.44 8.94
CA THR A 168 -12.37 -0.82 9.66
C THR A 168 -11.19 -1.13 10.58
N ASP A 169 -11.45 -1.82 11.69
CA ASP A 169 -10.41 -2.31 12.62
C ASP A 169 -9.76 -3.63 12.16
N LEU A 170 -10.23 -4.21 11.05
CA LEU A 170 -9.66 -5.42 10.48
C LEU A 170 -8.31 -5.13 9.83
N LYS A 171 -7.40 -6.10 9.95
CA LYS A 171 -6.06 -6.06 9.30
C LYS A 171 -6.04 -6.72 7.93
N GLU A 172 -6.99 -7.60 7.66
CA GLU A 172 -7.18 -8.25 6.36
C GLU A 172 -8.66 -8.35 6.01
N VAL A 173 -8.98 -8.33 4.72
CA VAL A 173 -10.35 -8.55 4.26
C VAL A 173 -10.70 -10.03 4.49
N PRO A 174 -11.79 -10.33 5.23
CA PRO A 174 -12.20 -11.71 5.43
C PRO A 174 -12.50 -12.38 4.08
N PRO A 175 -12.14 -13.66 3.91
CA PRO A 175 -12.51 -14.39 2.70
C PRO A 175 -14.04 -14.37 2.55
N VAL A 176 -14.52 -14.08 1.33
CA VAL A 176 -15.94 -14.14 1.01
C VAL A 176 -16.39 -15.59 1.26
N LYS A 177 -17.29 -15.79 2.24
CA LYS A 177 -17.91 -17.11 2.43
C LYS A 177 -18.71 -17.44 1.16
N PRO A 178 -18.51 -18.63 0.57
CA PRO A 178 -19.27 -19.07 -0.60
C PRO A 178 -20.77 -19.11 -0.33
#